data_AF-A0A434E407-F1
#
_entry.id   AF-A0A434E407-F1
#
_cell.length_a   1.000
_cell.length_b   1.000
_cell.length_c   1.000
_cell.angle_alpha   90.00
_cell.angle_beta   90.00
_cell.angle_gamma   90.00
#
_symmetry.space_group_name_H-M   'P 1'
#
loop_
_entity.id
_entity.type
_entity.pdbx_description
1 polymer ?
#
loop_
_entity_poly.entity_id
_entity_poly.type
_entity_poly.pdbx_seq_one_letter_code
_entity_poly.pdbx_strand_id
1 'polypeptide(L)'
;MARISLKLDELIDGEALRREMTALTAATAGDGSGKTARAGVLQLLKGRLAAGRAVAERMLMDDGSGTACAARLSHLMDEIIRALYDFAATHVYR
;
A
#
# COMPACT_ATOMS: atom_id res chain seq x y z
N MET A 1 5.69 29.53 -7.54
CA MET A 1 5.51 28.56 -6.44
C MET A 1 6.67 27.59 -6.49
N ALA A 2 7.43 27.44 -5.40
CA ALA A 2 8.49 26.43 -5.35
C ALA A 2 7.85 25.03 -5.48
N ARG A 3 8.48 24.13 -6.24
CA ARG A 3 7.99 22.76 -6.42
C ARG A 3 8.25 21.99 -5.12
N ILE A 4 7.19 21.69 -4.37
CA ILE A 4 7.26 20.86 -3.16
C ILE A 4 7.62 19.44 -3.58
N SER A 5 8.65 18.85 -2.95
CA SER A 5 8.97 17.44 -3.15
C SER A 5 7.92 16.56 -2.48
N LEU A 6 7.34 15.61 -3.22
CA LEU A 6 6.26 14.77 -2.71
C LEU A 6 6.74 13.64 -1.81
N LYS A 7 8.02 13.21 -1.92
CA LYS A 7 8.64 12.15 -1.08
C LYS A 7 7.79 10.87 -1.01
N LEU A 8 7.35 10.41 -2.19
CA LEU A 8 6.39 9.32 -2.34
C LEU A 8 6.90 7.97 -1.79
N ASP A 9 8.20 7.76 -1.90
CA ASP A 9 8.93 6.61 -1.36
C ASP A 9 8.87 6.52 0.18
N GLU A 10 8.70 7.64 0.89
CA GLU A 10 8.52 7.64 2.34
C GLU A 10 7.10 7.17 2.76
N LEU A 11 6.11 7.18 1.85
CA LEU A 11 4.73 6.79 2.17
C LEU A 11 4.53 5.27 2.11
N ILE A 12 5.09 4.63 1.09
CA ILE A 12 4.85 3.21 0.82
C ILE A 12 5.94 2.64 -0.10
N ASP A 13 6.47 1.48 0.26
CA ASP A 13 7.23 0.63 -0.66
C ASP A 13 6.27 -0.42 -1.25
N GLY A 14 5.80 -0.17 -2.48
CA GLY A 14 4.87 -1.05 -3.17
C GLY A 14 5.48 -2.41 -3.52
N GLU A 15 6.78 -2.50 -3.75
CA GLU A 15 7.45 -3.76 -4.06
C GLU A 15 7.56 -4.64 -2.82
N ALA A 16 7.95 -4.04 -1.68
CA ALA A 16 7.92 -4.73 -0.40
C ALA A 16 6.51 -5.21 -0.05
N LEU A 17 5.49 -4.38 -0.26
CA LEU A 17 4.10 -4.77 -0.01
C LEU A 17 3.70 -6.01 -0.83
N ARG A 18 3.99 -6.05 -2.13
CA ARG A 18 3.68 -7.21 -2.97
C ARG A 18 4.41 -8.48 -2.50
N ARG A 19 5.70 -8.39 -2.16
CA ARG A 19 6.47 -9.53 -1.62
C ARG A 19 5.88 -10.05 -0.32
N GLU A 20 5.52 -9.16 0.60
CA GLU A 20 4.89 -9.52 1.88
C GLU A 20 3.52 -10.18 1.67
N MET A 21 2.72 -9.67 0.73
CA MET A 21 1.43 -10.28 0.37
C MET A 21 1.61 -11.68 -0.23
N THR A 22 2.57 -11.86 -1.14
CA THR A 22 2.89 -13.19 -1.70
C THR A 22 3.33 -14.17 -0.62
N ALA A 23 4.12 -13.73 0.36
CA ALA A 23 4.59 -14.58 1.46
C ALA A 23 3.43 -15.19 2.28
N LEU A 24 2.27 -14.52 2.34
CA LEU A 24 1.07 -15.04 3.02
C LEU A 24 0.45 -16.28 2.35
N THR A 25 0.90 -16.63 1.15
CA THR A 25 0.43 -17.81 0.39
C THR A 25 1.40 -18.99 0.47
N ALA A 26 2.52 -18.86 1.21
CA ALA A 26 3.56 -19.88 1.28
C ALA A 26 3.04 -21.22 1.84
N ALA A 27 2.17 -21.17 2.85
CA ALA A 27 1.57 -22.36 3.47
C ALA A 27 0.56 -23.09 2.58
N THR A 28 0.14 -22.47 1.47
CA THR A 28 -0.91 -22.96 0.57
C THR A 28 -0.40 -23.15 -0.86
N ALA A 29 0.92 -23.35 -1.02
CA ALA A 29 1.57 -23.50 -2.33
C ALA A 29 1.18 -22.39 -3.34
N GLY A 30 1.06 -21.16 -2.83
CA GLY A 30 0.71 -19.99 -3.64
C GLY A 30 -0.79 -19.71 -3.79
N ASP A 31 -1.69 -20.50 -3.18
CA ASP A 31 -3.14 -20.27 -3.22
C ASP A 31 -3.56 -19.24 -2.17
N GLY A 32 -3.94 -18.05 -2.63
CA GLY A 32 -4.42 -16.94 -1.82
C GLY A 32 -5.93 -16.91 -1.60
N SER A 33 -6.69 -17.89 -2.12
CA SER A 33 -8.15 -17.92 -1.99
C SER A 33 -8.63 -18.33 -0.59
N GLY A 34 -7.77 -18.92 0.23
CA GLY A 34 -8.10 -19.32 1.61
C GLY A 34 -8.44 -18.14 2.52
N LYS A 35 -9.33 -18.37 3.51
CA LYS A 35 -9.74 -17.35 4.50
C LYS A 35 -8.54 -16.75 5.25
N THR A 36 -7.57 -17.58 5.63
CA THR A 36 -6.37 -17.15 6.36
C THR A 36 -5.52 -16.18 5.55
N ALA A 37 -5.24 -16.49 4.28
CA ALA A 37 -4.47 -15.62 3.39
C ALA A 37 -5.19 -14.28 3.17
N ARG A 38 -6.50 -14.32 2.88
CA ARG A 38 -7.32 -13.10 2.71
C ARG A 38 -7.34 -12.22 3.96
N ALA A 39 -7.46 -12.82 5.14
CA ALA A 39 -7.43 -12.08 6.40
C ALA A 39 -6.05 -11.44 6.65
N GLY A 40 -4.96 -12.17 6.37
CA GLY A 40 -3.59 -11.65 6.46
C GLY A 40 -3.36 -10.47 5.52
N VAL A 41 -3.77 -10.59 4.26
CA VAL A 41 -3.66 -9.50 3.26
C VAL A 41 -4.45 -8.29 3.72
N LEU A 42 -5.68 -8.47 4.19
CA LEU A 42 -6.51 -7.38 4.70
C LEU A 42 -5.83 -6.63 5.87
N GLN A 43 -5.26 -7.36 6.82
CA GLN A 43 -4.54 -6.76 7.96
C GLN A 43 -3.30 -5.99 7.49
N LEU A 44 -2.51 -6.58 6.58
CA LEU A 44 -1.32 -5.93 6.03
C LEU A 44 -1.67 -4.63 5.29
N LEU A 45 -2.68 -4.65 4.41
CA LEU A 45 -3.13 -3.48 3.67
C LEU A 45 -3.65 -2.38 4.59
N LYS A 46 -4.42 -2.73 5.63
CA LYS A 46 -4.88 -1.76 6.64
C LYS A 46 -3.71 -1.10 7.36
N GLY A 47 -2.72 -1.89 7.75
CA GLY A 47 -1.50 -1.38 8.41
C GLY A 47 -0.74 -0.41 7.51
N ARG A 48 -0.53 -0.76 6.23
CA ARG A 48 0.16 0.11 5.27
C ARG A 48 -0.62 1.38 4.96
N LEU A 49 -1.94 1.31 4.82
CA LEU A 49 -2.79 2.48 4.62
C LEU A 49 -2.71 3.44 5.81
N ALA A 50 -2.77 2.93 7.04
CA ALA A 50 -2.67 3.74 8.25
C ALA A 50 -1.29 4.41 8.36
N ALA A 51 -0.21 3.65 8.14
CA ALA A 51 1.16 4.16 8.18
C ALA A 51 1.40 5.26 7.13
N GLY A 52 1.02 5.02 5.86
CA GLY A 52 1.20 6.01 4.79
C GLY A 52 0.38 7.28 5.02
N ARG A 53 -0.83 7.18 5.59
CA ARG A 53 -1.64 8.34 5.97
C ARG A 53 -0.99 9.17 7.07
N ALA A 54 -0.42 8.53 8.09
CA ALA A 54 0.29 9.24 9.15
C ALA A 54 1.53 9.99 8.62
N VAL A 55 2.24 9.41 7.65
CA VAL A 55 3.35 10.09 6.95
C VAL A 55 2.83 11.28 6.14
N ALA A 56 1.75 11.12 5.37
CA ALA A 56 1.15 12.21 4.60
C ALA A 56 0.67 13.36 5.50
N GLU A 57 0.06 13.04 6.63
CA GLU A 57 -0.40 14.01 7.63
C GLU A 57 0.78 14.79 8.23
N ARG A 58 1.85 14.10 8.63
CA ARG A 58 3.07 14.76 9.09
C ARG A 58 3.61 15.74 8.05
N MET A 59 3.73 15.31 6.79
CA MET A 59 4.21 16.17 5.71
C MET A 59 3.28 17.37 5.45
N LEU A 60 1.96 17.19 5.57
CA LEU A 60 0.99 18.28 5.45
C LEU A 60 1.17 19.31 6.58
N MET A 61 1.43 18.86 7.82
CA MET A 61 1.72 19.77 8.92
C MET A 61 3.04 20.53 8.70
N ASP A 62 4.03 19.88 8.10
CA ASP A 62 5.35 20.46 7.82
C ASP A 62 5.31 21.49 6.67
N ASP A 63 4.61 21.20 5.57
CA ASP A 63 4.62 22.02 4.35
C ASP A 63 3.34 22.84 4.09
N GLY A 64 2.26 22.57 4.82
CA GLY A 64 0.98 23.28 4.72
C GLY A 64 0.22 23.10 3.39
N SER A 65 0.68 22.23 2.49
CA SER A 65 0.15 22.12 1.13
C SER A 65 -0.89 21.01 1.00
N GLY A 66 -2.17 21.41 0.99
CA GLY A 66 -3.28 20.49 0.74
C GLY A 66 -3.19 19.75 -0.60
N THR A 67 -2.75 20.43 -1.67
CA THR A 67 -2.57 19.81 -2.99
C THR A 67 -1.44 18.76 -2.98
N ALA A 68 -0.32 19.03 -2.31
CA ALA A 68 0.75 18.04 -2.16
C ALA A 68 0.29 16.83 -1.32
N CYS A 69 -0.44 17.07 -0.24
CA CYS A 69 -1.05 16.00 0.56
C CYS A 69 -2.01 15.14 -0.25
N ALA A 70 -2.90 15.75 -1.05
CA ALA A 70 -3.80 15.02 -1.92
C ALA A 70 -3.04 14.14 -2.93
N ALA A 71 -1.98 14.66 -3.57
CA ALA A 71 -1.15 13.87 -4.48
C ALA A 71 -0.46 12.69 -3.79
N ARG A 72 0.05 12.89 -2.57
CA ARG A 72 0.66 11.82 -1.75
C ARG A 72 -0.35 10.72 -1.41
N LEU A 73 -1.55 11.11 -0.96
CA LEU A 73 -2.63 10.16 -0.64
C LEU A 73 -3.11 9.39 -1.87
N SER A 74 -3.21 10.04 -3.03
CA SER A 74 -3.54 9.35 -4.29
C SER A 74 -2.49 8.30 -4.63
N HIS A 75 -1.21 8.64 -4.55
CA HIS A 75 -0.13 7.68 -4.81
C HIS A 75 -0.18 6.48 -3.86
N LEU A 76 -0.40 6.72 -2.56
CA LEU A 76 -0.57 5.65 -1.57
C LEU A 76 -1.71 4.69 -1.95
N MET A 77 -2.86 5.23 -2.36
CA MET A 77 -4.01 4.43 -2.80
C MET A 77 -3.71 3.67 -4.09
N ASP A 78 -3.01 4.27 -5.05
CA ASP A 78 -2.65 3.63 -6.31
C ASP A 78 -1.73 2.42 -6.08
N GLU A 79 -0.75 2.51 -5.17
CA GLU A 79 0.12 1.37 -4.80
C GLU A 79 -0.67 0.27 -4.08
N ILE A 80 -1.57 0.62 -3.16
CA ILE A 80 -2.43 -0.36 -2.46
C ILE A 80 -3.34 -1.10 -3.45
N ILE A 81 -3.99 -0.38 -4.36
CA ILE A 81 -4.91 -0.97 -5.34
C ILE A 81 -4.14 -1.87 -6.32
N ARG A 82 -2.98 -1.42 -6.82
CA ARG A 82 -2.11 -2.22 -7.68
C ARG A 82 -1.65 -3.50 -6.98
N ALA A 83 -1.15 -3.41 -5.75
CA ALA A 83 -0.72 -4.58 -4.99
C ALA A 83 -1.86 -5.58 -4.74
N LEU A 84 -3.06 -5.08 -4.40
CA LEU A 84 -4.24 -5.93 -4.21
C LEU A 84 -4.68 -6.61 -5.51
N TYR A 85 -4.68 -5.87 -6.62
CA TYR A 85 -4.99 -6.41 -7.94
C TYR A 85 -4.01 -7.52 -8.33
N ASP A 86 -2.71 -7.26 -8.22
CA ASP A 86 -1.66 -8.22 -8.56
C ASP A 86 -1.78 -9.49 -7.71
N PHE A 87 -2.05 -9.36 -6.42
CA PHE A 87 -2.28 -10.49 -5.53
C PHE A 87 -3.50 -11.31 -5.96
N ALA A 88 -4.62 -10.65 -6.26
CA ALA A 88 -5.84 -11.34 -6.67
C ALA A 88 -5.66 -12.09 -7.99
N ALA A 89 -5.08 -11.43 -8.98
CA ALA A 89 -4.80 -12.01 -10.30
C ALA A 89 -3.82 -13.20 -10.22
N THR A 90 -2.79 -13.10 -9.38
CA THR A 90 -1.72 -14.10 -9.29
C THR A 90 -2.07 -15.27 -8.38
N HIS A 91 -2.72 -15.02 -7.25
CA HIS A 91 -2.87 -15.99 -6.17
C HIS A 91 -4.31 -16.43 -5.92
N VAL A 92 -5.33 -15.68 -6.36
CA VAL A 92 -6.74 -15.99 -6.03
C VAL A 92 -7.51 -16.57 -7.20
N TYR A 93 -7.31 -16.06 -8.41
CA TYR A 93 -8.09 -16.45 -9.60
C TYR A 93 -7.36 -17.42 -10.54
N ARG A 94 -6.20 -17.94 -10.13
CA ARG A 94 -5.43 -18.94 -10.87
C ARG A 94 -6.17 -20.27 -10.98
#